data_AF-A0A1Y2DHE2-F1
#
_entry.id   AF-A0A1Y2DHE2-F1
#
_cell.length_a   1.000
_cell.length_b   1.000
_cell.length_c   1.000
_cell.angle_alpha   90.00
_cell.angle_beta   90.00
_cell.angle_gamma   90.00
#
_symmetry.space_group_name_H-M   'P 1'
#
loop_
_entity.id
_entity.type
_entity.pdbx_description
1 polymer ?
#
loop_
_entity_poly.entity_id
_entity_poly.type
_entity_poly.pdbx_seq_one_letter_code
_entity_poly.pdbx_strand_id
1 'polypeptide(L)'
;MQVHMKGLKHMVGNRGGLEKLNNPFLKLMISWLDIEGATSLNISPHFPTLQNSIHEIETVTSTQFLETILTSWDHKCRTLGDIHAALRTTAGVATYINQQTSMATADAGSNFWRDDINMARLLGPAYQEILRLEGKPLPHDITHKDYSTIAAREAFRRAVLLFLAAVKIRWGARAYELPRHLDAFRQIARLPGVQWGAVPEMNLWAHVVAALLEEKDKKEDMMDSLSGEMEVERMWHIETIVGIMGTLGLERGREAVDAARGIVWVEDILGERAGVLEREIDMFLER
;
A
#
# COMPACT_ATOMS: atom_id res chain seq x y z
N MET A 1 3.44 -9.54 21.81
CA MET A 1 3.57 -8.15 21.32
C MET A 1 2.78 -7.13 22.14
N GLN A 2 1.45 -7.25 22.29
CA GLN A 2 0.62 -6.22 22.96
C GLN A 2 1.04 -5.90 24.41
N VAL A 3 1.40 -6.89 25.23
CA VAL A 3 1.86 -6.66 26.61
C VAL A 3 3.15 -5.84 26.64
N HIS A 4 4.10 -6.15 25.75
CA HIS A 4 5.36 -5.40 25.63
C HIS A 4 5.12 -3.95 25.17
N MET A 5 4.22 -3.74 24.20
CA MET A 5 3.89 -2.38 23.74
C MET A 5 3.17 -1.56 24.80
N LYS A 6 2.28 -2.17 25.59
CA LYS A 6 1.68 -1.51 26.77
C LYS A 6 2.74 -1.11 27.80
N GLY A 7 3.70 -1.99 28.08
CA GLY A 7 4.84 -1.70 28.96
C GLY A 7 5.69 -0.55 28.43
N LEU A 8 6.04 -0.57 27.13
CA LEU A 8 6.81 0.49 26.48
C LEU A 8 6.06 1.84 26.51
N LYS A 9 4.77 1.85 26.19
CA LYS A 9 3.90 3.04 26.28
C LYS A 9 3.89 3.61 27.70
N HIS A 10 3.81 2.76 28.72
CA HIS A 10 3.87 3.17 30.12
C HIS A 10 5.23 3.79 30.47
N MET A 11 6.35 3.15 30.09
CA MET A 11 7.70 3.68 30.35
C MET A 11 7.94 5.03 29.66
N VAL A 12 7.52 5.16 28.40
CA VAL A 12 7.62 6.43 27.64
C VAL A 12 6.70 7.49 28.24
N GLY A 13 5.49 7.12 28.65
CA GLY A 13 4.54 8.00 29.35
C GLY A 13 5.12 8.55 30.66
N ASN A 14 5.78 7.71 31.46
CA ASN A 14 6.45 8.13 32.70
C ASN A 14 7.60 9.12 32.46
N ARG A 15 8.11 9.20 31.23
CA ARG A 15 9.11 10.20 30.81
C ARG A 15 8.50 11.44 30.15
N GLY A 16 7.18 11.61 30.25
CA GLY A 16 6.47 12.75 29.66
C GLY A 16 6.08 12.58 28.19
N GLY A 17 6.17 11.36 27.65
CA GLY A 17 5.82 11.03 26.27
C GLY A 17 7.02 10.95 25.33
N LEU A 18 6.76 10.48 24.10
CA LEU A 18 7.82 10.24 23.10
C LEU A 18 8.58 11.52 22.75
N GLU A 19 7.89 12.66 22.74
CA GLU A 19 8.48 13.94 22.40
C GLU A 19 9.48 14.47 23.43
N LYS A 20 9.38 14.03 24.68
CA LYS A 20 10.28 14.43 25.77
C LYS A 20 11.58 13.63 25.82
N LEU A 21 11.73 12.61 24.98
CA LEU A 21 13.00 11.88 24.88
C LEU A 21 14.04 12.74 24.16
N ASN A 22 15.26 12.87 24.70
CA ASN A 22 16.30 13.69 24.09
C ASN A 22 17.00 13.00 22.89
N ASN A 23 16.90 11.67 22.79
CA ASN A 23 17.58 10.90 21.76
C ASN A 23 16.65 10.68 20.54
N PRO A 24 16.91 11.31 19.38
CA PRO A 24 16.06 11.20 18.19
C PRO A 24 16.10 9.81 17.57
N PHE A 25 17.23 9.10 17.65
CA PHE A 25 17.33 7.72 17.17
C PHE A 25 16.46 6.79 18.01
N LEU A 26 16.48 6.94 19.34
CA LEU A 26 15.61 6.17 20.22
C LEU A 26 14.12 6.46 19.95
N LYS A 27 13.74 7.72 19.72
CA LYS A 27 12.37 8.08 19.32
C LYS A 27 11.95 7.32 18.06
N LEU A 28 12.78 7.39 17.01
CA LEU A 28 12.54 6.73 15.73
C LEU A 28 12.39 5.22 15.90
N MET A 29 13.30 4.58 16.65
CA MET A 29 13.24 3.13 16.88
C MET A 29 11.99 2.71 17.65
N ILE A 30 11.56 3.47 18.66
CA ILE A 30 10.31 3.20 19.39
C ILE A 30 9.11 3.31 18.44
N SER A 31 9.06 4.36 17.62
CA SER A 31 7.98 4.55 16.64
C SER A 31 7.97 3.44 15.59
N TRP A 32 9.14 3.05 15.07
CA TRP A 32 9.27 2.01 14.05
C TRP A 32 8.85 0.64 14.58
N LEU A 33 9.25 0.29 15.81
CA LEU A 33 8.84 -0.97 16.47
C LEU A 33 7.33 -1.01 16.72
N ASP A 34 6.72 0.12 17.11
CA ASP A 34 5.28 0.23 17.26
C ASP A 34 4.55 0.05 15.93
N ILE A 35 5.06 0.68 14.86
CA ILE A 35 4.52 0.53 13.50
C ILE A 35 4.60 -0.92 13.02
N GLU A 36 5.77 -1.58 13.11
CA GLU A 36 5.93 -2.98 12.70
C GLU A 36 4.95 -3.91 13.46
N GLY A 37 4.80 -3.67 14.77
CA GLY A 37 3.83 -4.39 15.59
C GLY A 37 2.38 -4.12 15.20
N ALA A 38 2.05 -2.85 14.93
CA ALA A 38 0.73 -2.40 14.52
C ALA A 38 0.35 -2.93 13.12
N THR A 39 1.28 -2.94 12.18
CA THR A 39 1.14 -3.52 10.83
C THR A 39 0.84 -5.02 10.92
N SER A 40 1.61 -5.76 11.72
CA SER A 40 1.45 -7.20 11.89
C SER A 40 0.09 -7.58 12.52
N LEU A 41 -0.34 -6.77 13.49
CA LEU A 41 -1.60 -6.98 14.21
C LEU A 41 -2.80 -6.33 13.50
N ASN A 42 -2.54 -5.49 12.50
CA ASN A 42 -3.53 -4.68 11.81
C ASN A 42 -4.35 -3.80 12.78
N ILE A 43 -3.65 -3.01 13.59
CA ILE A 43 -4.22 -2.07 14.57
C ILE A 43 -3.60 -0.68 14.39
N SER A 44 -4.20 0.35 15.01
CA SER A 44 -3.57 1.66 15.08
C SER A 44 -2.28 1.61 15.92
N PRO A 45 -1.21 2.32 15.54
CA PRO A 45 -0.02 2.50 16.37
C PRO A 45 -0.38 3.17 17.69
N HIS A 46 0.37 2.85 18.74
CA HIS A 46 0.17 3.38 20.09
C HIS A 46 0.76 4.78 20.29
N PHE A 47 1.81 5.11 19.53
CA PHE A 47 2.53 6.38 19.60
C PHE A 47 2.12 7.30 18.44
N PRO A 48 2.11 8.62 18.67
CA PRO A 48 1.84 9.58 17.60
C PRO A 48 2.97 9.58 16.57
N THR A 49 2.65 10.04 15.35
CA THR A 49 3.63 10.38 14.32
C THR A 49 4.66 11.35 14.90
N LEU A 50 5.94 10.97 14.79
CA LEU A 50 7.06 11.76 15.24
C LEU A 50 7.17 13.05 14.43
N GLN A 51 7.08 14.19 15.10
CA GLN A 51 7.32 15.49 14.48
C GLN A 51 8.81 15.59 14.09
N ASN A 52 9.11 16.00 12.86
CA ASN A 52 10.47 16.13 12.28
C ASN A 52 11.15 14.82 11.83
N SER A 53 10.40 13.76 11.53
CA SER A 53 10.94 12.50 10.96
C SER A 53 11.27 12.66 9.49
N ILE A 54 12.49 13.13 9.22
CA ILE A 54 12.89 13.71 7.93
C ILE A 54 12.03 14.94 7.65
N HIS A 55 12.64 15.91 6.98
CA HIS A 55 11.94 17.07 6.45
C HIS A 55 10.61 16.68 5.85
N GLU A 56 9.71 17.64 5.74
CA GLU A 56 8.83 17.78 4.59
C GLU A 56 9.47 17.13 3.36
N ILE A 57 9.31 15.81 3.19
CA ILE A 57 9.19 15.23 1.88
C ILE A 57 8.11 16.13 1.34
N GLU A 58 8.43 16.91 0.32
CA GLU A 58 7.48 17.72 -0.41
C GLU A 58 6.44 16.75 -0.99
N THR A 59 5.60 16.21 -0.09
CA THR A 59 4.37 15.44 -0.28
C THR A 59 3.38 16.29 -1.06
N VAL A 60 3.71 17.57 -1.27
CA VAL A 60 3.17 18.51 -2.25
C VAL A 60 3.30 18.02 -3.69
N THR A 61 4.19 17.08 -4.01
CA THR A 61 4.25 16.47 -5.36
C THR A 61 3.37 15.24 -5.49
N SER A 62 2.10 15.37 -5.12
CA SER A 62 1.04 14.51 -5.66
C SER A 62 0.97 14.68 -7.17
N THR A 63 0.82 13.60 -7.92
CA THR A 63 0.61 13.70 -9.37
C THR A 63 -0.69 14.48 -9.65
N GLN A 64 -0.73 15.25 -10.74
CA GLN A 64 -1.96 15.93 -11.15
C GLN A 64 -3.13 14.94 -11.34
N PHE A 65 -2.80 13.72 -11.79
CA PHE A 65 -3.75 12.62 -11.92
C PHE A 65 -4.36 12.23 -10.57
N LEU A 66 -3.53 11.99 -9.55
CA LEU A 66 -3.99 11.66 -8.21
C LEU A 66 -4.90 12.77 -7.63
N GLU A 67 -4.52 14.04 -7.75
CA GLU A 67 -5.36 15.13 -7.22
C GLU A 67 -6.69 15.26 -7.96
N THR A 68 -6.71 14.98 -9.27
CA THR A 68 -7.95 14.93 -10.05
C THR A 68 -8.87 13.82 -9.54
N ILE A 69 -8.30 12.63 -9.28
CA ILE A 69 -9.01 11.49 -8.72
C ILE A 69 -9.57 11.81 -7.33
N LEU A 70 -8.73 12.29 -6.41
CA LEU A 70 -9.13 12.62 -5.03
C LEU A 70 -10.25 13.67 -5.02
N THR A 71 -10.13 14.72 -5.84
CA THR A 71 -11.17 15.74 -5.97
C THR A 71 -12.48 15.14 -6.48
N SER A 72 -12.43 14.22 -7.45
CA SER A 72 -13.63 13.55 -7.96
C SER A 72 -14.31 12.68 -6.90
N TRP A 73 -13.53 12.05 -6.01
CA TRP A 73 -14.05 11.18 -4.96
C TRP A 73 -14.70 11.96 -3.83
N ASP A 74 -14.19 13.15 -3.46
CA ASP A 74 -14.86 14.01 -2.48
C ASP A 74 -16.30 14.36 -2.90
N HIS A 75 -16.54 14.46 -4.21
CA HIS A 75 -17.88 14.71 -4.75
C HIS A 75 -18.74 13.45 -4.81
N LYS A 76 -18.16 12.29 -5.15
CA LYS A 76 -18.89 11.02 -5.37
C LYS A 76 -19.08 10.17 -4.11
N CYS A 77 -18.12 10.19 -3.18
CA CYS A 77 -18.05 9.31 -2.01
C CYS A 77 -17.33 9.97 -0.82
N ARG A 78 -18.04 10.88 -0.12
CA ARG A 78 -17.51 11.59 1.06
C ARG A 78 -16.95 10.67 2.15
N THR A 79 -17.47 9.45 2.28
CA THR A 79 -17.03 8.48 3.30
C THR A 79 -15.60 7.97 3.05
N LEU A 80 -15.03 8.19 1.85
CA LEU A 80 -13.64 7.89 1.52
C LEU A 80 -12.69 9.07 1.77
N GLY A 81 -13.18 10.26 2.15
CA GLY A 81 -12.32 11.43 2.38
C GLY A 81 -11.25 11.19 3.46
N ASP A 82 -11.48 10.24 4.37
CA ASP A 82 -10.48 9.89 5.40
C ASP A 82 -9.25 9.18 4.83
N ILE A 83 -9.32 8.57 3.63
CA ILE A 83 -8.18 7.89 3.00
C ILE A 83 -7.24 8.86 2.27
N HIS A 84 -7.67 10.11 2.02
CA HIS A 84 -6.94 11.07 1.20
C HIS A 84 -5.56 11.40 1.77
N ALA A 85 -5.46 11.57 3.10
CA ALA A 85 -4.20 11.84 3.77
C ALA A 85 -3.22 10.67 3.58
N ALA A 86 -3.68 9.44 3.83
CA ALA A 86 -2.87 8.24 3.63
C ALA A 86 -2.40 8.10 2.17
N LEU A 87 -3.30 8.30 1.19
CA LEU A 87 -2.94 8.28 -0.24
C LEU A 87 -1.85 9.28 -0.59
N ARG A 88 -2.01 10.54 -0.19
CA ARG A 88 -1.02 11.60 -0.47
C ARG A 88 0.32 11.30 0.18
N THR A 89 0.32 10.85 1.42
CA THR A 89 1.57 10.50 2.11
C THR A 89 2.25 9.31 1.43
N THR A 90 1.52 8.25 1.08
CA THR A 90 2.07 7.09 0.37
C THR A 90 2.56 7.46 -1.04
N ALA A 91 1.82 8.28 -1.78
CA ALA A 91 2.22 8.77 -3.11
C ALA A 91 3.48 9.65 -3.02
N GLY A 92 3.56 10.53 -2.02
CA GLY A 92 4.75 11.35 -1.77
C GLY A 92 5.98 10.50 -1.45
N VAL A 93 5.82 9.42 -0.68
CA VAL A 93 6.89 8.43 -0.45
C VAL A 93 7.34 7.80 -1.77
N ALA A 94 6.39 7.37 -2.61
CA ALA A 94 6.68 6.74 -3.88
C ALA A 94 7.41 7.69 -4.86
N THR A 95 6.94 8.92 -4.97
CA THR A 95 7.58 9.99 -5.76
C THR A 95 9.00 10.27 -5.27
N TYR A 96 9.20 10.41 -3.96
CA TYR A 96 10.51 10.63 -3.37
C TYR A 96 11.48 9.50 -3.72
N ILE A 97 11.04 8.25 -3.59
CA ILE A 97 11.84 7.07 -3.96
C ILE A 97 12.27 7.15 -5.42
N ASN A 98 11.33 7.34 -6.34
CA ASN A 98 11.63 7.42 -7.77
C ASN A 98 12.61 8.55 -8.10
N GLN A 99 12.51 9.70 -7.43
CA GLN A 99 13.44 10.81 -7.61
C GLN A 99 14.85 10.44 -7.13
N GLN A 100 14.96 9.84 -5.94
CA GLN A 100 16.26 9.45 -5.38
C GLN A 100 16.93 8.35 -6.20
N THR A 101 16.17 7.36 -6.68
CA THR A 101 16.72 6.27 -7.49
C THR A 101 17.10 6.74 -8.89
N SER A 102 16.35 7.67 -9.49
CA SER A 102 16.65 8.24 -10.81
C SER A 102 17.88 9.15 -10.83
N MET A 103 18.13 9.87 -9.74
CA MET A 103 19.27 10.79 -9.63
C MET A 103 20.57 10.08 -9.23
N ALA A 104 20.47 8.88 -8.67
CA ALA A 104 21.62 8.18 -8.15
C ALA A 104 22.45 7.56 -9.29
N THR A 105 23.77 7.74 -9.23
CA THR A 105 24.70 6.91 -10.02
C THR A 105 24.55 5.44 -9.60
N ALA A 106 24.96 4.49 -10.44
CA ALA A 106 24.81 3.05 -10.16
C ALA A 106 25.29 2.65 -8.76
N ASP A 107 26.38 3.27 -8.26
CA ASP A 107 26.92 3.02 -6.92
C ASP A 107 26.13 3.72 -5.80
N ALA A 108 25.60 4.92 -6.04
CA ALA A 108 24.80 5.67 -5.06
C ALA A 108 23.40 5.09 -4.86
N GLY A 109 22.78 4.55 -5.93
CA GLY A 109 21.43 3.99 -5.88
C GLY A 109 21.38 2.71 -5.04
N SER A 110 22.48 1.95 -5.04
CA SER A 110 22.65 0.77 -4.19
C SER A 110 22.67 1.12 -2.68
N ASN A 111 23.23 2.28 -2.30
CA ASN A 111 23.30 2.69 -0.90
C ASN A 111 21.97 3.19 -0.36
N PHE A 112 21.12 3.79 -1.21
CA PHE A 112 19.77 4.24 -0.82
C PHE A 112 18.94 3.10 -0.21
N TRP A 113 18.94 1.94 -0.87
CA TRP A 113 18.20 0.74 -0.45
C TRP A 113 18.82 0.00 0.74
N ARG A 114 19.94 0.49 1.31
CA ARG A 114 20.64 -0.15 2.44
C ARG A 114 20.62 0.68 3.73
N ASP A 115 20.01 1.86 3.70
CA ASP A 115 19.90 2.74 4.87
C ASP A 115 18.59 2.50 5.63
N ASP A 116 18.64 1.60 6.62
CA ASP A 116 17.50 1.24 7.48
C ASP A 116 16.90 2.45 8.23
N ILE A 117 17.73 3.44 8.56
CA ILE A 117 17.28 4.64 9.28
C ILE A 117 16.44 5.50 8.35
N ASN A 118 16.88 5.68 7.10
CA ASN A 118 16.12 6.40 6.09
C ASN A 118 14.83 5.65 5.72
N MET A 119 14.86 4.32 5.61
CA MET A 119 13.65 3.53 5.43
C MET A 119 12.62 3.83 6.53
N ALA A 120 13.00 3.71 7.81
CA ALA A 120 12.08 3.92 8.93
C ALA A 120 11.50 5.35 8.96
N ARG A 121 12.32 6.35 8.62
CA ARG A 121 11.87 7.75 8.55
C ARG A 121 10.94 8.02 7.37
N LEU A 122 11.21 7.40 6.22
CA LEU A 122 10.46 7.59 4.98
C LEU A 122 9.11 6.85 5.02
N LEU A 123 9.13 5.57 5.39
CA LEU A 123 7.93 4.74 5.43
C LEU A 123 7.08 4.99 6.67
N GLY A 124 7.70 5.42 7.77
CA GLY A 124 7.04 5.61 9.06
C GLY A 124 5.76 6.46 8.99
N PRO A 125 5.80 7.67 8.41
CA PRO A 125 4.61 8.51 8.22
C PRO A 125 3.51 7.84 7.38
N ALA A 126 3.87 7.18 6.26
CA ALA A 126 2.89 6.49 5.42
C ALA A 126 2.21 5.32 6.16
N TYR A 127 2.98 4.52 6.91
CA TYR A 127 2.43 3.48 7.77
C TYR A 127 1.55 4.07 8.88
N GLN A 128 1.94 5.18 9.49
CA GLN A 128 1.13 5.83 10.52
C GLN A 128 -0.23 6.27 9.98
N GLU A 129 -0.26 6.96 8.84
CA GLU A 129 -1.52 7.41 8.23
C GLU A 129 -2.43 6.22 7.87
N ILE A 130 -1.89 5.19 7.22
CA ILE A 130 -2.70 4.05 6.77
C ILE A 130 -3.19 3.17 7.94
N LEU A 131 -2.41 3.02 9.00
CA LEU A 131 -2.79 2.21 10.17
C LEU A 131 -3.77 2.94 11.10
N ARG A 132 -3.76 4.27 11.09
CA ARG A 132 -4.77 5.10 11.78
C ARG A 132 -6.13 5.05 11.13
N LEU A 133 -6.21 4.65 9.87
CA LEU A 133 -7.47 4.24 9.26
C LEU A 133 -7.92 2.93 9.91
N GLU A 134 -8.45 2.99 11.13
CA GLU A 134 -8.84 1.78 11.86
C GLU A 134 -9.76 0.91 10.99
N GLY A 135 -9.51 -0.39 11.05
CA GLY A 135 -10.32 -1.38 10.36
C GLY A 135 -11.75 -1.28 10.86
N LYS A 136 -12.68 -0.93 9.97
CA LYS A 136 -14.11 -0.87 10.29
C LYS A 136 -14.71 -2.25 9.98
N PRO A 137 -15.38 -2.91 10.94
CA PRO A 137 -16.09 -4.13 10.62
C PRO A 137 -17.15 -3.84 9.57
N LEU A 138 -17.31 -4.76 8.62
CA LEU A 138 -18.36 -4.63 7.62
C LEU A 138 -19.74 -4.72 8.29
N PRO A 139 -20.73 -3.94 7.83
CA PRO A 139 -22.11 -4.15 8.22
C PRO A 139 -22.53 -5.60 7.93
N HIS A 140 -23.33 -6.21 8.81
CA HIS A 140 -23.86 -7.56 8.61
C HIS A 140 -24.84 -7.62 7.44
N ASP A 141 -25.51 -6.50 7.15
CA ASP A 141 -26.45 -6.34 6.05
C ASP A 141 -25.73 -5.79 4.81
N ILE A 142 -25.64 -6.60 3.76
CA ILE A 142 -25.02 -6.22 2.48
C ILE A 142 -25.77 -5.09 1.76
N THR A 143 -27.02 -4.84 2.12
CA THR A 143 -27.83 -3.75 1.56
C THR A 143 -27.62 -2.43 2.29
N HIS A 144 -26.83 -2.43 3.38
CA HIS A 144 -26.49 -1.22 4.10
C HIS A 144 -25.79 -0.23 3.16
N LYS A 145 -26.27 1.02 3.13
CA LYS A 145 -25.80 2.07 2.20
C LYS A 145 -24.28 2.28 2.20
N ASP A 146 -23.64 2.08 3.35
CA ASP A 146 -22.19 2.28 3.52
C ASP A 146 -21.38 0.99 3.34
N TYR A 147 -22.02 -0.16 3.08
CA TYR A 147 -21.35 -1.48 2.98
C TYR A 147 -20.22 -1.45 1.94
N SER A 148 -20.55 -1.05 0.71
CA SER A 148 -19.59 -0.94 -0.39
C SER A 148 -18.45 0.02 -0.08
N THR A 149 -18.75 1.16 0.55
CA THR A 149 -17.73 2.16 0.84
C THR A 149 -16.80 1.73 1.97
N ILE A 150 -17.32 1.06 2.99
CA ILE A 150 -16.50 0.48 4.06
C ILE A 150 -15.61 -0.63 3.51
N ALA A 151 -16.16 -1.51 2.65
CA ALA A 151 -15.38 -2.54 1.98
C ALA A 151 -14.29 -1.95 1.09
N ALA A 152 -14.63 -0.97 0.24
CA ALA A 152 -13.67 -0.30 -0.64
C ALA A 152 -12.56 0.40 0.15
N ARG A 153 -12.91 1.10 1.23
CA ARG A 153 -11.95 1.73 2.14
C ARG A 153 -10.99 0.70 2.76
N GLU A 154 -11.52 -0.42 3.24
CA GLU A 154 -10.69 -1.45 3.89
C GLU A 154 -9.81 -2.18 2.86
N ALA A 155 -10.32 -2.52 1.68
CA ALA A 155 -9.52 -3.11 0.62
C ALA A 155 -8.43 -2.16 0.12
N PHE A 156 -8.73 -0.86 -0.03
CA PHE A 156 -7.72 0.16 -0.28
C PHE A 156 -6.63 0.15 0.79
N ARG A 157 -7.03 0.12 2.06
CA ARG A 157 -6.10 0.08 3.20
C ARG A 157 -5.16 -1.12 3.12
N ARG A 158 -5.68 -2.29 2.73
CA ARG A 158 -4.87 -3.50 2.50
C ARG A 158 -3.92 -3.34 1.32
N ALA A 159 -4.38 -2.79 0.21
CA ALA A 159 -3.55 -2.56 -0.98
C ALA A 159 -2.37 -1.62 -0.70
N VAL A 160 -2.57 -0.54 0.08
CA VAL A 160 -1.46 0.31 0.52
C VAL A 160 -0.49 -0.44 1.42
N LEU A 161 -0.97 -1.26 2.35
CA LEU A 161 -0.11 -2.06 3.21
C LEU A 161 0.70 -3.09 2.41
N LEU A 162 0.11 -3.67 1.36
CA LEU A 162 0.83 -4.53 0.40
C LEU A 162 1.92 -3.77 -0.33
N PHE A 163 1.60 -2.59 -0.86
CA PHE A 163 2.56 -1.74 -1.54
C PHE A 163 3.73 -1.34 -0.60
N LEU A 164 3.44 -0.85 0.61
CA LEU A 164 4.45 -0.48 1.59
C LEU A 164 5.29 -1.68 2.06
N ALA A 165 4.69 -2.87 2.14
CA ALA A 165 5.40 -4.11 2.44
C ALA A 165 6.38 -4.47 1.31
N ALA A 166 5.99 -4.33 0.05
CA ALA A 166 6.88 -4.55 -1.10
C ALA A 166 8.05 -3.56 -1.10
N VAL A 167 7.77 -2.30 -0.80
CA VAL A 167 8.79 -1.26 -0.60
C VAL A 167 9.75 -1.62 0.53
N LYS A 168 9.22 -2.08 1.68
CA LYS A 168 10.03 -2.56 2.80
C LYS A 168 10.92 -3.75 2.41
N ILE A 169 10.41 -4.71 1.64
CA ILE A 169 11.19 -5.85 1.13
C ILE A 169 12.33 -5.38 0.23
N ARG A 170 12.09 -4.38 -0.64
CA ARG A 170 13.13 -3.83 -1.52
C ARG A 170 14.33 -3.24 -0.75
N TRP A 171 14.09 -2.75 0.47
CA TRP A 171 15.10 -2.31 1.44
C TRP A 171 15.82 -3.45 2.19
N GLY A 172 15.48 -4.71 1.91
CA GLY A 172 16.07 -5.87 2.60
C GLY A 172 15.42 -6.21 3.95
N ALA A 173 14.39 -5.47 4.35
CA ALA A 173 13.62 -5.79 5.54
C ALA A 173 12.59 -6.89 5.28
N ARG A 174 12.18 -7.60 6.33
CA ARG A 174 11.18 -8.67 6.23
C ARG A 174 9.77 -8.08 6.34
N ALA A 175 8.85 -8.55 5.50
CA ALA A 175 7.43 -8.18 5.56
C ALA A 175 6.55 -9.41 5.80
N TYR A 176 6.57 -9.93 7.03
CA TYR A 176 5.79 -11.10 7.43
C TYR A 176 4.28 -10.89 7.36
N GLU A 177 3.84 -9.64 7.37
CA GLU A 177 2.45 -9.24 7.25
C GLU A 177 1.88 -9.37 5.84
N LEU A 178 2.73 -9.45 4.80
CA LEU A 178 2.33 -9.31 3.40
C LEU A 178 1.30 -10.38 2.99
N PRO A 179 1.51 -11.69 3.27
CA PRO A 179 0.51 -12.71 2.92
C PRO A 179 -0.85 -12.47 3.59
N ARG A 180 -0.85 -11.98 4.83
CA ARG A 180 -2.09 -11.68 5.57
C ARG A 180 -2.86 -10.52 4.96
N HIS A 181 -2.16 -9.45 4.55
CA HIS A 181 -2.82 -8.32 3.91
C HIS A 181 -3.31 -8.67 2.50
N LEU A 182 -2.61 -9.57 1.81
CA LEU A 182 -2.99 -10.04 0.47
C LEU A 182 -4.26 -10.89 0.53
N ASP A 183 -4.28 -11.87 1.42
CA ASP A 183 -5.46 -12.70 1.67
C ASP A 183 -6.67 -11.86 2.11
N ALA A 184 -6.46 -10.91 3.04
CA ALA A 184 -7.52 -9.99 3.45
C ALA A 184 -8.03 -9.12 2.29
N PHE A 185 -7.15 -8.59 1.45
CA PHE A 185 -7.54 -7.83 0.26
C PHE A 185 -8.42 -8.66 -0.67
N ARG A 186 -7.98 -9.89 -1.02
CA ARG A 186 -8.73 -10.81 -1.88
C ARG A 186 -10.11 -11.12 -1.31
N GLN A 187 -10.19 -11.44 -0.01
CA GLN A 187 -11.46 -11.71 0.65
C GLN A 187 -12.43 -10.54 0.52
N ILE A 188 -11.96 -9.31 0.75
CA ILE A 188 -12.81 -8.11 0.67
C ILE A 188 -13.21 -7.81 -0.77
N ALA A 189 -12.27 -7.88 -1.71
CA ALA A 189 -12.54 -7.60 -3.12
C ALA A 189 -13.49 -8.62 -3.77
N ARG A 190 -13.60 -9.83 -3.21
CA ARG A 190 -14.55 -10.88 -3.61
C ARG A 190 -15.91 -10.80 -2.90
N LEU A 191 -16.11 -9.87 -1.98
CA LEU A 191 -17.39 -9.77 -1.27
C LEU A 191 -18.53 -9.43 -2.22
N PRO A 192 -19.67 -10.15 -2.14
CA PRO A 192 -20.83 -9.82 -2.94
C PRO A 192 -21.37 -8.44 -2.55
N GLY A 193 -21.86 -7.71 -3.54
CA GLY A 193 -22.51 -6.41 -3.34
C GLY A 193 -21.58 -5.22 -3.15
N VAL A 194 -20.25 -5.40 -3.12
CA VAL A 194 -19.30 -4.28 -3.10
C VAL A 194 -19.30 -3.57 -4.44
N GLN A 195 -19.84 -2.35 -4.46
CA GLN A 195 -19.90 -1.50 -5.64
C GLN A 195 -18.66 -0.62 -5.75
N TRP A 196 -17.72 -1.04 -6.60
CA TRP A 196 -16.49 -0.30 -6.89
C TRP A 196 -16.66 0.86 -7.87
N GLY A 197 -17.83 0.98 -8.51
CA GLY A 197 -18.07 1.97 -9.57
C GLY A 197 -17.91 3.44 -9.15
N ALA A 198 -17.88 3.73 -7.85
CA ALA A 198 -17.61 5.08 -7.36
C ALA A 198 -16.11 5.46 -7.39
N VAL A 199 -15.22 4.46 -7.37
CA VAL A 199 -13.76 4.60 -7.29
C VAL A 199 -13.02 3.57 -8.17
N PRO A 200 -13.36 3.45 -9.46
CA PRO A 200 -12.82 2.41 -10.34
C PRO A 200 -11.31 2.49 -10.51
N GLU A 201 -10.71 3.69 -10.51
CA GLU A 201 -9.26 3.88 -10.63
C GLU A 201 -8.50 3.32 -9.41
N MET A 202 -9.08 3.47 -8.21
CA MET A 202 -8.52 2.89 -6.98
C MET A 202 -8.58 1.38 -7.01
N ASN A 203 -9.71 0.84 -7.48
CA ASN A 203 -9.91 -0.59 -7.61
C ASN A 203 -8.90 -1.17 -8.59
N LEU A 204 -8.72 -0.51 -9.74
CA LEU A 204 -7.72 -0.87 -10.73
C LEU A 204 -6.31 -0.91 -10.12
N TRP A 205 -5.89 0.17 -9.46
CA TRP A 205 -4.58 0.25 -8.83
C TRP A 205 -4.36 -0.86 -7.79
N ALA A 206 -5.35 -1.13 -6.93
CA ALA A 206 -5.25 -2.15 -5.90
C ALA A 206 -5.07 -3.55 -6.50
N HIS A 207 -5.82 -3.89 -7.55
CA HIS A 207 -5.67 -5.16 -8.25
C HIS A 207 -4.36 -5.27 -9.03
N VAL A 208 -3.88 -4.18 -9.66
CA VAL A 208 -2.58 -4.14 -10.34
C VAL A 208 -1.46 -4.39 -9.34
N VAL A 209 -1.46 -3.70 -8.19
CA VAL A 209 -0.46 -3.92 -7.13
C VAL A 209 -0.50 -5.37 -6.64
N ALA A 210 -1.68 -5.90 -6.32
CA ALA A 210 -1.81 -7.28 -5.86
C ALA A 210 -1.29 -8.28 -6.92
N ALA A 211 -1.67 -8.13 -8.18
CA ALA A 211 -1.21 -8.99 -9.27
C ALA A 211 0.32 -8.98 -9.38
N LEU A 212 0.96 -7.81 -9.39
CA LEU A 212 2.43 -7.68 -9.51
C LEU A 212 3.18 -8.31 -8.32
N LEU A 213 2.59 -8.29 -7.13
CA LEU A 213 3.19 -8.88 -5.93
C LEU A 213 2.99 -10.40 -5.84
N GLU A 214 2.00 -10.94 -6.54
CA GLU A 214 1.77 -12.38 -6.69
C GLU A 214 2.69 -13.04 -7.72
N GLU A 215 3.49 -12.26 -8.45
CA GLU A 215 4.47 -12.81 -9.38
C GLU A 215 5.55 -13.56 -8.63
N LYS A 216 5.61 -14.89 -8.82
CA LYS A 216 6.75 -15.70 -8.38
C LYS A 216 7.99 -15.30 -9.16
N ASP A 217 9.06 -15.00 -8.45
CA ASP A 217 10.40 -15.11 -9.03
C ASP A 217 10.61 -16.60 -9.35
N LYS A 218 10.54 -16.95 -10.64
CA LYS A 218 10.62 -18.32 -11.18
C LYS A 218 11.88 -19.12 -10.75
N LYS A 219 12.79 -18.54 -9.99
CA LYS A 219 14.10 -19.10 -9.63
C LYS A 219 14.16 -19.83 -8.28
N GLU A 220 13.25 -19.58 -7.33
CA GLU A 220 13.36 -20.21 -6.00
C GLU A 220 12.44 -21.42 -5.77
N ASP A 221 11.46 -21.66 -6.64
CA ASP A 221 10.32 -22.53 -6.34
C ASP A 221 10.19 -23.76 -7.27
N MET A 222 11.30 -24.24 -7.82
CA MET A 222 11.31 -25.47 -8.63
C MET A 222 11.11 -26.75 -7.80
N MET A 223 10.82 -26.65 -6.50
CA MET A 223 10.76 -27.81 -5.60
C MET A 223 9.46 -27.99 -4.80
N ASP A 224 8.47 -27.09 -4.90
CA ASP A 224 7.22 -27.27 -4.15
C ASP A 224 5.96 -27.32 -5.04
N SER A 225 5.24 -28.44 -4.93
CA SER A 225 4.16 -28.87 -5.84
C SER A 225 2.82 -28.18 -5.58
N LEU A 226 2.85 -26.95 -5.03
CA LEU A 226 1.69 -26.11 -4.72
C LEU A 226 1.46 -25.00 -5.76
N SER A 227 2.06 -25.10 -6.96
CA SER A 227 2.07 -24.04 -7.98
C SER A 227 0.69 -23.71 -8.59
N GLY A 228 -0.31 -24.58 -8.46
CA GLY A 228 -1.62 -24.39 -9.11
C GLY A 228 -2.51 -23.33 -8.46
N GLU A 229 -2.59 -23.27 -7.13
CA GLU A 229 -3.50 -22.33 -6.45
C GLU A 229 -3.09 -20.87 -6.63
N MET A 230 -1.78 -20.60 -6.72
CA MET A 230 -1.27 -19.25 -6.85
C MET A 230 -1.46 -18.67 -8.26
N GLU A 231 -1.39 -19.50 -9.31
CA GLU A 231 -1.73 -19.07 -10.68
C GLU A 231 -3.20 -18.68 -10.80
N VAL A 232 -4.10 -19.38 -10.09
CA VAL A 232 -5.54 -19.07 -10.06
C VAL A 232 -5.80 -17.69 -9.46
N GLU A 233 -5.09 -17.33 -8.39
CA GLU A 233 -5.27 -16.03 -7.72
C GLU A 233 -4.82 -14.85 -8.61
N ARG A 234 -3.65 -14.95 -9.27
CA ARG A 234 -3.19 -13.90 -10.20
C ARG A 234 -4.12 -13.76 -11.39
N MET A 235 -4.56 -14.89 -11.96
CA MET A 235 -5.54 -14.88 -13.07
C MET A 235 -6.83 -14.16 -12.69
N TRP A 236 -7.32 -14.35 -11.47
CA TRP A 236 -8.49 -13.63 -10.97
C TRP A 236 -8.25 -12.11 -10.89
N HIS A 237 -7.06 -11.67 -10.44
CA HIS A 237 -6.73 -10.25 -10.48
C HIS A 237 -6.73 -9.70 -11.91
N ILE A 238 -6.16 -10.43 -12.87
CA ILE A 238 -6.12 -10.02 -14.29
C ILE A 238 -7.54 -9.92 -14.88
N GLU A 239 -8.39 -10.92 -14.64
CA GLU A 239 -9.79 -10.89 -15.07
C GLU A 239 -10.54 -9.69 -14.47
N THR A 240 -10.31 -9.42 -13.18
CA THR A 240 -10.91 -8.27 -12.50
C THR A 240 -10.39 -6.94 -13.08
N ILE A 241 -9.10 -6.84 -13.39
CA ILE A 241 -8.51 -5.67 -14.06
C ILE A 241 -9.20 -5.42 -15.41
N VAL A 242 -9.36 -6.45 -16.24
CA VAL A 242 -10.05 -6.36 -17.53
C VAL A 242 -11.50 -5.87 -17.36
N GLY A 243 -12.23 -6.39 -16.36
CA GLY A 243 -13.57 -5.91 -16.04
C GLY A 243 -13.61 -4.42 -15.66
N ILE A 244 -12.63 -3.96 -14.89
CA ILE A 244 -12.51 -2.53 -14.50
C ILE A 244 -12.12 -1.66 -15.70
N MET A 245 -11.24 -2.15 -16.58
CA MET A 245 -10.83 -1.44 -17.80
C MET A 245 -12.03 -1.07 -18.67
N GLY A 246 -13.01 -1.98 -18.83
CA GLY A 246 -14.25 -1.68 -19.55
C GLY A 246 -15.07 -0.53 -18.93
N THR A 247 -15.01 -0.36 -17.61
CA THR A 247 -15.67 0.76 -16.91
C THR A 247 -14.92 2.08 -17.11
N LEU A 248 -13.60 2.01 -17.20
CA LEU A 248 -12.71 3.17 -17.40
C LEU A 248 -12.49 3.53 -18.88
N GLY A 249 -12.96 2.70 -19.81
CA GLY A 249 -12.73 2.88 -21.25
C GLY A 249 -11.28 2.67 -21.66
N LEU A 250 -10.56 1.77 -20.97
CA LEU A 250 -9.18 1.40 -21.30
C LEU A 250 -9.18 0.17 -22.20
N GLU A 251 -8.41 0.19 -23.27
CA GLU A 251 -8.42 -0.83 -24.32
C GLU A 251 -7.17 -1.71 -24.33
N ARG A 252 -6.11 -1.31 -23.61
CA ARG A 252 -4.83 -2.03 -23.60
C ARG A 252 -4.28 -2.18 -22.19
N GLY A 253 -3.57 -3.27 -21.93
CA GLY A 253 -2.91 -3.55 -20.65
C GLY A 253 -1.96 -2.43 -20.23
N ARG A 254 -1.25 -1.83 -21.19
CA ARG A 254 -0.42 -0.65 -20.94
C ARG A 254 -1.20 0.52 -20.34
N GLU A 255 -2.41 0.79 -20.83
CA GLU A 255 -3.23 1.91 -20.34
C GLU A 255 -3.71 1.64 -18.91
N ALA A 256 -4.02 0.40 -18.59
CA ALA A 256 -4.37 -0.03 -17.24
C ALA A 256 -3.20 0.17 -16.25
N VAL A 257 -1.99 -0.23 -16.66
CA VAL A 257 -0.78 -0.04 -15.86
C VAL A 257 -0.42 1.44 -15.75
N ASP A 258 -0.53 2.23 -16.82
CA ASP A 258 -0.28 3.67 -16.79
C ASP A 258 -1.26 4.41 -15.86
N ALA A 259 -2.53 4.01 -15.85
CA ALA A 259 -3.53 4.53 -14.90
C ALA A 259 -3.17 4.19 -13.45
N ALA A 260 -2.76 2.94 -13.17
CA ALA A 260 -2.30 2.55 -11.83
C ALA A 260 -1.02 3.30 -11.42
N ARG A 261 -0.08 3.46 -12.35
CA ARG A 261 1.18 4.21 -12.17
C ARG A 261 0.92 5.67 -11.77
N GLY A 262 -0.18 6.26 -12.23
CA GLY A 262 -0.61 7.61 -11.87
C GLY A 262 -1.02 7.82 -10.40
N ILE A 263 -1.32 6.74 -9.65
CA ILE A 263 -1.81 6.82 -8.26
C ILE A 263 -0.66 6.72 -7.26
N VAL A 264 -0.07 5.53 -7.10
CA VAL A 264 1.07 5.26 -6.21
C VAL A 264 1.95 4.23 -6.89
N TRP A 265 3.21 4.57 -7.18
CA TRP A 265 4.08 3.73 -7.97
C TRP A 265 5.57 3.93 -7.67
N VAL A 266 6.33 2.84 -7.56
CA VAL A 266 7.79 2.86 -7.51
C VAL A 266 8.33 2.01 -8.65
N GLU A 267 9.09 2.64 -9.55
CA GLU A 267 9.56 1.99 -10.78
C GLU A 267 10.52 0.83 -10.48
N ASP A 268 11.44 1.01 -9.53
CA ASP A 268 12.39 -0.01 -9.07
C ASP A 268 11.74 -1.25 -8.43
N ILE A 269 10.44 -1.23 -8.15
CA ILE A 269 9.70 -2.31 -7.47
C ILE A 269 8.67 -2.94 -8.42
N LEU A 270 7.89 -2.10 -9.09
CA LEU A 270 6.75 -2.54 -9.90
C LEU A 270 7.07 -2.53 -11.40
N GLY A 271 8.02 -1.71 -11.85
CA GLY A 271 8.32 -1.47 -13.26
C GLY A 271 8.81 -2.70 -14.03
N GLU A 272 9.70 -3.49 -13.44
CA GLU A 272 10.25 -4.69 -14.09
C GLU A 272 9.15 -5.71 -14.43
N ARG A 273 8.17 -5.86 -13.54
CA ARG A 273 7.06 -6.82 -13.64
C ARG A 273 5.87 -6.26 -14.43
N ALA A 274 5.77 -4.93 -14.54
CA ALA A 274 4.68 -4.25 -15.24
C ALA A 274 4.50 -4.74 -16.68
N GLY A 275 5.59 -4.85 -17.45
CA GLY A 275 5.51 -5.30 -18.84
C GLY A 275 5.07 -6.75 -19.02
N VAL A 276 5.22 -7.61 -18.00
CA VAL A 276 4.65 -8.96 -17.99
C VAL A 276 3.14 -8.89 -17.80
N LEU A 277 2.69 -8.14 -16.79
CA LEU A 277 1.27 -7.95 -16.51
C LEU A 277 0.52 -7.30 -17.69
N GLU A 278 1.12 -6.30 -18.36
CA GLU A 278 0.55 -5.67 -19.55
C GLU A 278 0.20 -6.71 -20.63
N ARG A 279 1.14 -7.61 -20.95
CA ARG A 279 0.92 -8.68 -21.93
C ARG A 279 -0.12 -9.69 -21.48
N GLU A 280 -0.15 -10.01 -20.19
CA GLU A 280 -1.16 -10.93 -19.63
C GLU A 280 -2.57 -10.35 -19.74
N ILE A 281 -2.73 -9.06 -19.47
CA ILE A 281 -3.99 -8.35 -19.65
C ILE A 281 -4.40 -8.35 -21.14
N ASP A 282 -3.48 -8.03 -22.04
CA ASP A 282 -3.76 -8.02 -23.49
C ASP A 282 -4.21 -9.39 -24.00
N MET A 283 -3.55 -10.48 -23.56
CA MET A 283 -3.96 -11.85 -23.89
C MET A 283 -5.36 -12.22 -23.39
N PHE A 284 -5.81 -11.61 -22.30
CA PHE A 284 -7.17 -11.82 -21.77
C PHE A 284 -8.22 -11.01 -22.54
N LEU A 285 -7.87 -9.82 -23.05
CA LEU A 285 -8.77 -8.99 -23.87
C LEU A 285 -9.07 -9.61 -25.24
N GLU A 286 -8.19 -10.46 -25.75
CA GLU A 286 -8.35 -11.17 -27.03
C GLU A 286 -9.24 -12.43 -26.96
N ARG A 287 -9.69 -12.84 -25.77
CA ARG A 287 -10.52 -14.03 -25.55
C ARG A 287 -12.01 -13.73 -25.59
#